data_AF-J2WLL9-F1
#
_entry.id   AF-J2WLL9-F1
#
_cell.length_a   1.000
_cell.length_b   1.000
_cell.length_c   1.000
_cell.angle_alpha   90.00
_cell.angle_beta   90.00
_cell.angle_gamma   90.00
#
_symmetry.space_group_name_H-M   'P 1'
#
loop_
_entity.id
_entity.type
_entity.pdbx_description
1 polymer ?
#
loop_
_entity_poly.entity_id
_entity_poly.type
_entity_poly.pdbx_seq_one_letter_code
_entity_poly.pdbx_strand_id
1 'polypeptide(L)'
;MPDQVNDQQQQPRPEEDFDAWLRRLRELRVRGEAGRRAIVERLATMPFHQLRRVPGWVIARLGPRGMALLAERSRIIRVQGGGSPVPQEPARPVRTARNMSEESVSWLTRLRQRQPLWWECARETSIAAVIGGLLIVSAPLVQRVLPELTAQPSTPRVCSRLDAWTGDCTYVIGSTGLSLSVAADKLRLPLAVLAAANPSFDSSILLPQGARLYVPRRSGINLR
;
A
#
# COMPACT_ATOMS: atom_id res chain seq x y z
N MET A 1 -55.23 47.31 -4.41
CA MET A 1 -54.23 46.92 -5.41
C MET A 1 -52.92 46.72 -4.67
N PRO A 2 -52.45 45.48 -4.47
CA PRO A 2 -51.17 45.23 -3.82
C PRO A 2 -50.05 45.17 -4.86
N ASP A 3 -49.00 45.97 -4.60
CA ASP A 3 -47.74 45.99 -5.34
C ASP A 3 -47.03 44.65 -5.18
N GLN A 4 -46.88 43.92 -6.29
CA GLN A 4 -45.99 42.77 -6.36
C GLN A 4 -44.55 43.29 -6.47
N VAL A 5 -43.90 43.40 -5.31
CA VAL A 5 -42.45 43.57 -5.22
C VAL A 5 -41.80 42.30 -5.77
N ASN A 6 -41.22 42.47 -6.95
CA ASN A 6 -40.54 41.43 -7.72
C ASN A 6 -39.19 41.14 -7.05
N ASP A 7 -39.21 40.25 -6.04
CA ASP A 7 -38.00 39.63 -5.47
C ASP A 7 -37.39 38.69 -6.51
N GLN A 8 -36.81 39.26 -7.57
CA GLN A 8 -35.82 38.55 -8.36
C GLN A 8 -34.61 38.28 -7.46
N GLN A 9 -34.63 37.10 -6.84
CA GLN A 9 -33.50 36.46 -6.22
C GLN A 9 -32.30 36.54 -7.17
N GLN A 10 -31.42 37.48 -6.89
CA GLN A 10 -30.10 37.59 -7.48
C GLN A 10 -29.32 36.34 -7.08
N GLN A 11 -29.40 35.29 -7.88
CA GLN A 11 -28.54 34.13 -7.74
C GLN A 11 -27.09 34.61 -7.90
N PRO A 12 -26.21 34.39 -6.90
CA PRO A 12 -24.81 34.80 -6.99
C PRO A 12 -24.17 34.16 -8.22
N ARG A 13 -23.40 34.96 -8.98
CA ARG A 13 -22.75 34.47 -10.19
C ARG A 13 -21.76 33.35 -9.81
N PRO A 14 -21.85 32.17 -10.43
CA PRO A 14 -21.02 31.00 -10.07
C PRO A 14 -19.50 31.22 -10.24
N GLU A 15 -19.08 32.28 -10.93
CA GLU A 15 -17.65 32.62 -11.09
C GLU A 15 -17.02 33.23 -9.82
N GLU A 16 -17.76 34.01 -9.02
CA GLU A 16 -17.21 34.61 -7.79
C GLU A 16 -16.90 33.54 -6.72
N ASP A 17 -17.69 32.47 -6.69
CA ASP A 17 -17.51 31.34 -5.77
C ASP A 17 -16.27 30.50 -6.11
N PHE A 18 -15.92 30.36 -7.40
CA PHE A 18 -14.77 29.57 -7.82
C PHE A 18 -13.44 30.23 -7.43
N ASP A 19 -13.31 31.55 -7.62
CA ASP A 19 -12.11 32.28 -7.23
C ASP A 19 -11.93 32.37 -5.71
N ALA A 20 -13.03 32.50 -4.96
CA ALA A 20 -13.00 32.39 -3.50
C ALA A 20 -12.54 30.99 -3.05
N TRP A 21 -13.04 29.94 -3.69
CA TRP A 21 -12.63 28.56 -3.41
C TRP A 21 -11.15 28.32 -3.75
N LEU A 22 -10.66 28.80 -4.90
CA LEU A 22 -9.25 28.70 -5.29
C LEU A 22 -8.34 29.43 -4.30
N ARG A 23 -8.72 30.65 -3.87
CA ARG A 23 -7.97 31.38 -2.84
C ARG A 23 -7.90 30.59 -1.53
N ARG A 24 -9.02 30.00 -1.09
CA ARG A 24 -9.08 29.16 0.11
C ARG A 24 -8.20 27.91 -0.02
N LEU A 25 -8.18 27.27 -1.19
CA LEU A 25 -7.29 26.13 -1.43
C LEU A 25 -5.81 26.52 -1.38
N ARG A 26 -5.43 27.65 -1.96
CA ARG A 26 -4.03 28.16 -1.89
C ARG A 26 -3.64 28.44 -0.44
N GLU A 27 -4.52 29.07 0.32
CA GLU A 27 -4.28 29.35 1.74
C GLU A 27 -4.10 28.06 2.56
N LEU A 28 -4.99 27.07 2.37
CA LEU A 28 -4.88 25.76 3.03
C LEU A 28 -3.59 25.05 2.65
N ARG A 29 -3.15 25.16 1.39
CA ARG A 29 -1.87 24.61 0.94
C ARG A 29 -0.69 25.28 1.64
N VAL A 30 -0.67 26.61 1.72
CA VAL A 30 0.40 27.36 2.41
C VAL A 30 0.45 27.00 3.89
N ARG A 31 -0.70 26.97 4.58
CA ARG A 31 -0.79 26.54 5.98
C ARG A 31 -0.33 25.09 6.17
N GLY A 32 -0.72 24.19 5.26
CA GLY A 32 -0.29 22.79 5.28
C GLY A 32 1.21 22.61 5.02
N GLU A 33 1.82 23.43 4.17
CA GLU A 33 3.26 23.48 3.96
C GLU A 33 4.01 24.00 5.19
N ALA A 34 3.53 25.07 5.82
CA ALA A 34 4.11 25.58 7.07
C ALA A 34 4.03 24.54 8.19
N GLY A 35 2.88 23.88 8.36
CA GLY A 35 2.70 22.81 9.35
C GLY A 35 3.64 21.62 9.11
N ARG A 36 3.84 21.20 7.86
CA ARG A 36 4.82 20.15 7.53
C ARG A 36 6.25 20.55 7.87
N ARG A 37 6.66 21.80 7.60
CA ARG A 37 8.00 22.28 7.97
C ARG A 37 8.21 22.25 9.49
N ALA A 38 7.22 22.68 10.26
CA ALA A 38 7.28 22.64 11.73
C ALA A 38 7.42 21.21 12.27
N ILE A 39 6.74 20.23 11.66
CA ILE A 39 6.88 18.81 12.03
C ILE A 39 8.30 18.31 11.70
N VAL A 40 8.82 18.59 10.50
CA VAL A 40 10.18 18.20 10.11
C VAL A 40 11.21 18.80 11.06
N GLU A 41 11.04 20.07 11.43
CA GLU A 41 11.92 20.77 12.36
C GLU A 41 11.93 20.12 13.75
N ARG A 42 10.76 19.76 14.26
CA ARG A 42 10.63 19.08 15.54
C ARG A 42 11.15 17.65 15.52
N LEU A 43 10.98 16.93 14.40
CA LEU A 43 11.54 15.60 14.23
C LEU A 43 13.07 15.62 14.04
N ALA A 44 13.61 16.65 13.39
CA ALA A 44 15.04 16.80 13.18
C ALA A 44 15.80 17.04 14.49
N THR A 45 15.20 17.76 15.44
CA THR A 45 15.80 18.04 16.75
C THR A 45 15.63 16.91 17.77
N MET A 46 14.78 15.93 17.45
CA MET A 46 14.48 14.81 18.33
C MET A 46 15.61 13.77 18.32
N PRO A 47 16.03 13.23 19.48
CA PRO A 47 17.06 12.20 19.51
C PRO A 47 16.56 10.87 18.90
N PHE A 48 17.48 10.07 18.36
CA PHE A 48 17.14 8.87 17.57
C PHE A 48 16.26 7.85 18.32
N HIS A 49 16.45 7.70 19.63
CA HIS A 49 15.63 6.78 20.44
C HIS A 49 14.16 7.24 20.56
N GLN A 50 13.89 8.55 20.47
CA GLN A 50 12.53 9.10 20.45
C GLN A 50 11.92 9.04 19.05
N LEU A 51 12.73 9.19 17.99
CA LEU A 51 12.29 9.02 16.60
C LEU A 51 11.66 7.64 16.35
N ARG A 52 12.15 6.58 17.02
CA ARG A 52 11.55 5.22 16.94
C ARG A 52 10.13 5.14 17.51
N ARG A 53 9.72 6.08 18.36
CA ARG A 53 8.38 6.14 18.95
C ARG A 53 7.40 6.94 18.11
N VAL A 54 7.87 7.61 17.05
CA VAL A 54 7.02 8.39 16.15
C VAL A 54 6.13 7.43 15.35
N PRO A 55 4.80 7.58 15.38
CA PRO A 55 3.92 6.72 14.61
C PRO A 55 4.22 6.79 13.11
N GLY A 56 4.19 5.64 12.42
CA GLY A 56 4.50 5.56 10.99
C GLY A 56 3.63 6.47 10.10
N TRP A 57 2.40 6.77 10.51
CA TRP A 57 1.52 7.68 9.77
C TRP A 57 2.03 9.14 9.77
N VAL A 58 2.75 9.57 10.82
CA VAL A 58 3.38 10.91 10.88
C VAL A 58 4.50 10.99 9.86
N ILE A 59 5.31 9.93 9.76
CA ILE A 59 6.41 9.81 8.80
C ILE A 59 5.85 9.77 7.36
N ALA A 60 4.79 8.99 7.13
CA ALA A 60 4.13 8.93 5.82
C ALA A 60 3.57 10.30 5.38
N ARG A 61 3.09 11.13 6.32
CA ARG A 61 2.52 12.45 6.05
C ARG A 61 3.57 13.51 5.66
N LEU A 62 4.85 13.27 5.90
CA LEU A 62 5.95 14.14 5.44
C LEU A 62 6.12 14.10 3.92
N GLY A 63 5.80 12.96 3.30
CA GLY A 63 6.07 12.71 1.88
C GLY A 63 7.57 12.70 1.53
N PRO A 64 7.92 12.54 0.24
CA PRO A 64 9.32 12.39 -0.19
C PRO A 64 10.18 13.62 0.13
N ARG A 65 9.61 14.83 -0.05
CA ARG A 65 10.33 16.08 0.22
C ARG A 65 10.62 16.29 1.71
N GLY A 66 9.69 15.91 2.59
CA GLY A 66 9.91 15.99 4.04
C GLY A 66 10.94 14.97 4.53
N MET A 67 10.97 13.77 3.93
CA MET A 67 11.99 12.75 4.20
C MET A 67 13.39 13.20 3.77
N ALA A 68 13.52 13.85 2.61
CA ALA A 68 14.79 14.40 2.14
C ALA A 68 15.34 15.47 3.12
N LEU A 69 14.49 16.40 3.58
CA LEU A 69 14.88 17.42 4.56
C LEU A 69 15.29 16.81 5.91
N LEU A 70 14.59 15.76 6.34
CA LEU A 70 14.92 15.05 7.57
C LEU A 70 16.26 14.30 7.46
N ALA A 71 16.52 13.66 6.32
CA ALA A 71 17.79 13.00 6.03
C ALA A 71 18.96 14.01 6.00
N GLU A 72 18.78 15.15 5.34
CA GLU A 72 19.77 16.22 5.26
C GLU A 72 20.12 16.77 6.66
N ARG A 73 19.11 17.10 7.48
CA ARG A 73 19.36 17.56 8.86
C ARG A 73 19.96 16.48 9.76
N SER A 74 19.57 15.21 9.58
CA SER A 74 20.16 14.10 10.35
C SER A 74 21.67 13.95 10.08
N ARG A 75 22.11 14.26 8.85
CA ARG A 75 23.52 14.28 8.48
C ARG A 75 24.28 15.41 9.18
N ILE A 76 23.69 16.60 9.25
CA ILE A 76 24.29 17.77 9.94
C ILE A 76 24.48 17.49 11.42
N ILE A 77 23.49 16.89 12.09
CA ILE A 77 23.58 16.57 13.53
C ILE A 77 24.65 15.51 13.81
N ARG A 78 24.83 14.52 12.92
CA ARG A 78 25.94 13.56 13.02
C ARG A 78 27.31 14.23 12.92
N VAL A 79 27.45 15.23 12.06
CA VAL A 79 28.72 15.93 11.83
C VAL A 79 29.04 16.92 12.95
N GLN A 80 28.04 17.62 13.50
CA GLN A 80 28.24 18.60 14.57
C GLN A 80 28.22 17.99 15.98
N GLY A 81 27.56 16.85 16.17
CA GLY A 81 27.35 16.24 17.48
C GLY A 81 28.53 15.44 18.05
N GLY A 82 29.71 15.46 17.42
CA GLY A 82 30.91 14.75 17.93
C GLY A 82 30.69 13.26 18.22
N GLY A 83 29.65 12.67 17.60
CA GLY A 83 29.22 11.32 17.87
C GLY A 83 30.26 10.35 17.35
N SER A 84 31.00 9.76 18.28
CA SER A 84 31.99 8.72 18.05
C SER A 84 31.54 7.74 16.96
N PRO A 85 32.39 7.43 15.96
CA PRO A 85 32.03 6.53 14.89
C PRO A 85 31.58 5.20 15.48
N VAL A 86 30.33 4.80 15.22
CA VAL A 86 29.87 3.45 15.49
C VAL A 86 30.85 2.52 14.75
N PRO A 87 31.54 1.59 15.43
CA PRO A 87 32.50 0.72 14.79
C PRO A 87 31.80 -0.06 13.68
N GLN A 88 32.20 0.17 12.44
CA GLN A 88 31.91 -0.77 11.37
C GLN A 88 32.63 -2.06 11.73
N GLU A 89 31.88 -3.05 12.19
CA GLU A 89 32.39 -4.37 12.49
C GLU A 89 33.02 -4.94 11.19
N PRO A 90 34.34 -5.20 11.17
CA PRO A 90 35.03 -5.61 9.97
C PRO A 90 34.55 -7.00 9.54
N ALA A 91 34.24 -7.13 8.24
CA ALA A 91 33.87 -8.38 7.61
C ALA A 91 34.91 -9.48 7.95
N ARG A 92 34.46 -10.54 8.62
CA ARG A 92 35.30 -11.69 8.96
C ARG A 92 35.81 -12.36 7.67
N PRO A 93 37.12 -12.59 7.50
CA PRO A 93 37.66 -13.30 6.36
C PRO A 93 37.36 -14.80 6.47
N VAL A 94 36.90 -15.37 5.35
CA VAL A 94 36.69 -16.81 5.15
C VAL A 94 38.05 -17.51 5.20
N ARG A 95 38.25 -18.39 6.20
CA ARG A 95 39.42 -19.27 6.29
C ARG A 95 39.35 -20.34 5.21
N THR A 96 40.22 -20.26 4.21
CA THR A 96 40.53 -21.36 3.30
C THR A 96 41.43 -22.37 4.01
N ALA A 97 40.91 -23.58 4.24
CA ALA A 97 41.68 -24.70 4.74
C ALA A 97 42.63 -25.21 3.66
N ARG A 98 43.92 -24.93 3.80
CA ARG A 98 45.00 -25.53 3.02
C ARG A 98 45.95 -26.18 4.03
N ASN A 99 46.34 -27.42 3.73
CA ASN A 99 47.26 -28.31 4.46
C ASN A 99 46.55 -29.46 5.20
N MET A 100 46.17 -30.49 4.45
CA MET A 100 46.09 -31.86 4.97
C MET A 100 47.17 -32.70 4.27
N SER A 101 47.92 -33.42 5.09
CA SER A 101 49.14 -34.17 4.78
C SER A 101 48.87 -35.48 4.01
N GLU A 102 49.91 -35.93 3.31
CA GLU A 102 49.95 -37.06 2.37
C GLU A 102 49.68 -38.46 2.97
N GLU A 103 49.45 -38.61 4.27
CA GLU A 103 49.27 -39.95 4.90
C GLU A 103 47.84 -40.52 4.78
N SER A 104 46.88 -39.75 4.28
CA SER A 104 45.46 -40.16 4.25
C SER A 104 45.04 -40.89 2.96
N VAL A 105 45.97 -41.47 2.19
CA VAL A 105 45.66 -42.04 0.86
C VAL A 105 45.21 -43.52 0.92
N SER A 106 45.31 -44.20 2.07
CA SER A 106 44.99 -45.64 2.16
C SER A 106 43.51 -45.97 2.48
N TRP A 107 42.68 -45.01 2.88
CA TRP A 107 41.25 -45.26 3.15
C TRP A 107 40.33 -45.01 1.94
N LEU A 108 40.84 -44.37 0.88
CA LEU A 108 40.05 -43.94 -0.28
C LEU A 108 39.65 -45.08 -1.24
N THR A 109 40.30 -46.24 -1.18
CA THR A 109 39.94 -47.37 -2.06
C THR A 109 38.71 -48.15 -1.60
N ARG A 110 38.23 -47.93 -0.36
CA ARG A 110 37.04 -48.62 0.18
C ARG A 110 35.72 -47.84 0.01
N LEU A 111 35.76 -46.64 -0.58
CA LEU A 111 34.59 -45.77 -0.81
C LEU A 111 34.04 -45.79 -2.25
N ARG A 112 34.53 -46.71 -3.10
CA ARG A 112 34.16 -46.80 -4.53
C ARG A 112 32.71 -47.27 -4.80
N GLN A 113 31.87 -47.33 -3.77
CA GLN A 113 30.46 -47.72 -3.87
C GLN A 113 29.50 -46.79 -3.13
N ARG A 114 29.95 -45.57 -2.78
CA ARG A 114 29.03 -44.47 -2.47
C ARG A 114 29.01 -43.53 -3.67
N GLN A 115 27.90 -43.57 -4.39
CA GLN A 115 27.53 -42.53 -5.36
C GLN A 115 27.83 -41.18 -4.70
N PRO A 116 28.64 -40.32 -5.34
CA PRO A 116 29.16 -39.18 -4.65
C PRO A 116 28.04 -38.16 -4.46
N LEU A 117 27.93 -37.60 -3.25
CA LEU A 117 26.83 -36.72 -2.79
C LEU A 117 26.48 -35.58 -3.76
N TRP A 118 27.41 -35.15 -4.62
CA TRP A 118 27.17 -34.13 -5.63
C TRP A 118 26.18 -34.57 -6.72
N TRP A 119 25.97 -35.87 -6.94
CA TRP A 119 25.00 -36.38 -7.89
C TRP A 119 23.55 -36.18 -7.42
N GLU A 120 23.30 -36.29 -6.11
CA GLU A 120 21.99 -35.99 -5.53
C GLU A 120 21.67 -34.50 -5.61
N CYS A 121 22.64 -33.63 -5.30
CA CYS A 121 22.49 -32.18 -5.46
C CYS A 121 22.28 -31.75 -6.93
N ALA A 122 23.00 -32.36 -7.88
CA ALA A 122 22.85 -32.06 -9.31
C ALA A 122 21.47 -32.50 -9.84
N ARG A 123 20.93 -33.61 -9.33
CA ARG A 123 19.61 -34.10 -9.69
C ARG A 123 18.50 -33.20 -9.17
N GLU A 124 18.57 -32.72 -7.93
CA GLU A 124 17.54 -31.83 -7.39
C GLU A 124 17.56 -30.44 -8.06
N THR A 125 18.75 -29.91 -8.32
CA THR A 125 18.89 -28.60 -8.98
C THR A 125 18.44 -28.62 -10.44
N SER A 126 18.67 -29.73 -11.16
CA SER A 126 18.17 -29.86 -12.55
C SER A 126 16.66 -29.96 -12.63
N ILE A 127 16.00 -30.67 -11.71
CA ILE A 127 14.53 -30.73 -11.65
C ILE A 127 13.95 -29.33 -11.35
N ALA A 128 14.51 -28.62 -10.36
CA ALA A 128 14.06 -27.27 -10.03
C ALA A 128 14.27 -26.28 -11.20
N ALA A 129 15.38 -26.40 -11.94
CA ALA A 129 15.65 -25.56 -13.11
C ALA A 129 14.66 -25.83 -14.26
N VAL A 130 14.31 -27.10 -14.51
CA VAL A 130 13.32 -27.46 -15.55
C VAL A 130 11.92 -26.96 -15.16
N ILE A 131 11.49 -27.14 -13.91
CA ILE A 131 10.18 -26.65 -13.45
C ILE A 131 10.14 -25.11 -13.47
N GLY A 132 11.18 -24.45 -12.98
CA GLY A 132 11.29 -22.98 -13.00
C GLY A 132 11.29 -22.42 -14.43
N GLY A 133 12.04 -23.05 -15.34
CA GLY A 133 12.05 -22.67 -16.76
C GLY A 133 10.69 -22.86 -17.42
N LEU A 134 10.01 -23.99 -17.16
CA LEU A 134 8.68 -24.27 -17.70
C LEU A 134 7.65 -23.26 -17.19
N LEU A 135 7.71 -22.85 -15.92
CA LEU A 135 6.84 -21.82 -15.35
C LEU A 135 7.07 -20.43 -15.97
N ILE A 136 8.32 -20.06 -16.26
CA ILE A 136 8.64 -18.76 -16.89
C ILE A 136 8.16 -18.71 -18.34
N VAL A 137 8.34 -19.80 -19.09
CA VAL A 137 7.91 -19.87 -20.50
C VAL A 137 6.39 -20.01 -20.64
N SER A 138 5.73 -20.69 -19.69
CA SER A 138 4.26 -20.86 -19.70
C SER A 138 3.51 -19.65 -19.14
N ALA A 139 4.14 -18.83 -18.28
CA ALA A 139 3.52 -17.61 -17.71
C ALA A 139 2.85 -16.69 -18.76
N PRO A 140 3.50 -16.31 -19.87
CA PRO A 140 2.87 -15.46 -20.89
C PRO A 140 1.74 -16.15 -21.64
N LEU A 141 1.76 -17.49 -21.73
CA LEU A 141 0.68 -18.26 -22.35
C LEU A 141 -0.54 -18.32 -21.40
N VAL A 142 -0.31 -18.56 -20.11
CA VAL A 142 -1.36 -18.56 -19.08
C VAL A 142 -2.03 -17.18 -18.96
N GLN A 143 -1.27 -16.09 -19.05
CA GLN A 143 -1.82 -14.73 -19.07
C GLN A 143 -2.74 -14.45 -20.27
N ARG A 144 -2.51 -15.11 -21.42
CA ARG A 144 -3.34 -14.94 -22.61
C ARG A 144 -4.62 -15.78 -22.58
N VAL A 145 -4.57 -16.97 -22.00
CA VAL A 145 -5.72 -17.89 -22.00
C VAL A 145 -6.60 -17.66 -20.75
N LEU A 146 -6.01 -17.29 -19.62
CA LEU A 146 -6.72 -17.07 -18.35
C LEU A 146 -6.39 -15.67 -17.75
N PRO A 147 -6.80 -14.57 -18.40
CA PRO A 147 -6.60 -13.22 -17.87
C PRO A 147 -7.36 -12.99 -16.55
N GLU A 148 -8.46 -13.70 -16.31
CA GLU A 148 -9.28 -13.58 -15.09
C GLU A 148 -8.61 -14.17 -13.85
N LEU A 149 -7.75 -15.19 -14.01
CA LEU A 149 -7.03 -15.84 -12.89
C LEU A 149 -5.68 -15.20 -12.59
N THR A 150 -5.12 -14.45 -13.56
CA THR A 150 -3.85 -13.72 -13.41
C THR A 150 -4.06 -12.22 -13.21
N ALA A 151 -5.31 -11.75 -13.17
CA ALA A 151 -5.65 -10.45 -12.65
C ALA A 151 -5.18 -10.38 -11.20
N GLN A 152 -3.96 -9.86 -11.03
CA GLN A 152 -3.39 -9.44 -9.76
C GLN A 152 -4.53 -8.76 -9.00
N PRO A 153 -4.87 -9.17 -7.76
CA PRO A 153 -5.96 -8.56 -7.02
C PRO A 153 -5.61 -7.09 -6.89
N SER A 154 -6.17 -6.28 -7.79
CA SER A 154 -5.83 -4.87 -7.85
C SER A 154 -6.26 -4.36 -6.50
N THR A 155 -5.32 -3.84 -5.72
CA THR A 155 -5.58 -3.35 -4.37
C THR A 155 -6.90 -2.59 -4.40
N PRO A 156 -7.95 -3.06 -3.69
CA PRO A 156 -9.30 -2.63 -3.96
C PRO A 156 -9.33 -1.12 -3.81
N ARG A 157 -9.67 -0.41 -4.90
CA ARG A 157 -9.59 1.06 -4.94
C ARG A 157 -10.46 1.61 -3.83
N VAL A 158 -10.01 2.65 -3.14
CA VAL A 158 -10.84 3.28 -2.11
C VAL A 158 -11.76 4.30 -2.79
N CYS A 159 -13.06 4.10 -2.69
CA CYS A 159 -14.04 5.04 -3.20
C CYS A 159 -14.23 6.20 -2.23
N SER A 160 -14.18 7.44 -2.73
CA SER A 160 -14.41 8.66 -1.95
C SER A 160 -15.90 8.92 -1.68
N ARG A 161 -16.78 8.44 -2.58
CA ARG A 161 -18.23 8.62 -2.51
C ARG A 161 -18.93 7.29 -2.78
N LEU A 162 -20.11 7.12 -2.17
CA LEU A 162 -21.03 6.02 -2.44
C LEU A 162 -22.11 6.51 -3.42
N ASP A 163 -21.99 6.15 -4.69
CA ASP A 163 -22.92 6.53 -5.75
C ASP A 163 -23.13 5.39 -6.77
N ALA A 164 -24.14 5.54 -7.63
CA ALA A 164 -24.53 4.52 -8.61
C ALA A 164 -23.46 4.19 -9.68
N TRP A 165 -22.38 4.98 -9.77
CA TRP A 165 -21.29 4.79 -10.72
C TRP A 165 -20.05 4.16 -10.08
N THR A 166 -20.03 4.06 -8.75
CA THR A 166 -18.97 3.39 -8.01
C THR A 166 -19.09 1.86 -8.12
N GLY A 167 -17.99 1.20 -8.44
CA GLY A 167 -17.92 -0.25 -8.59
C GLY A 167 -16.49 -0.75 -8.50
N ASP A 168 -16.34 -1.98 -8.05
CA ASP A 168 -15.05 -2.64 -7.79
C ASP A 168 -14.13 -1.83 -6.86
N CYS A 169 -14.72 -1.32 -5.77
CA CYS A 169 -14.01 -0.47 -4.82
C CYS A 169 -14.45 -0.72 -3.38
N THR A 170 -13.61 -0.35 -2.43
CA THR A 170 -13.93 -0.33 -1.01
C THR A 170 -14.34 1.08 -0.59
N TYR A 171 -15.53 1.24 -0.03
CA TYR A 171 -15.97 2.48 0.60
C TYR A 171 -15.75 2.41 2.11
N VAL A 172 -15.18 3.47 2.70
CA VAL A 172 -15.00 3.59 4.16
C VAL A 172 -16.14 4.41 4.74
N ILE A 173 -16.87 3.83 5.69
CA ILE A 173 -18.10 4.42 6.22
C ILE A 173 -17.76 5.60 7.13
N GLY A 174 -18.09 6.80 6.67
CA GLY A 174 -17.79 8.05 7.40
C GLY A 174 -18.85 8.48 8.42
N SER A 175 -20.09 7.99 8.31
CA SER A 175 -21.23 8.44 9.12
C SER A 175 -21.89 7.30 9.88
N THR A 176 -22.35 7.60 11.10
CA THR A 176 -23.25 6.72 11.85
C THR A 176 -24.64 6.74 11.21
N GLY A 177 -25.29 5.58 11.07
CA GLY A 177 -26.66 5.48 10.54
C GLY A 177 -26.78 5.00 9.08
N LEU A 178 -25.69 4.59 8.43
CA LEU A 178 -25.76 3.93 7.14
C LEU A 178 -26.09 2.44 7.35
N SER A 179 -27.26 1.98 6.91
CA SER A 179 -27.57 0.55 6.83
C SER A 179 -27.17 -0.01 5.47
N LEU A 180 -27.08 -1.35 5.36
CA LEU A 180 -26.81 -2.02 4.10
C LEU A 180 -27.92 -1.76 3.06
N SER A 181 -29.18 -1.68 3.49
CA SER A 181 -30.33 -1.33 2.64
C SER A 181 -30.21 0.07 2.03
N VAL A 182 -29.90 1.08 2.84
CA VAL A 182 -29.71 2.46 2.37
C VAL A 182 -28.51 2.57 1.43
N ALA A 183 -27.43 1.81 1.70
CA ALA A 183 -26.29 1.72 0.81
C ALA A 183 -26.67 1.10 -0.55
N ALA A 184 -27.44 0.01 -0.55
CA ALA A 184 -27.92 -0.66 -1.75
C ALA A 184 -28.78 0.27 -2.62
N ASP A 185 -29.71 1.02 -2.00
CA ASP A 185 -30.55 2.00 -2.69
C ASP A 185 -29.72 3.11 -3.35
N LYS A 186 -28.71 3.65 -2.64
CA LYS A 186 -27.80 4.68 -3.19
C LYS A 186 -26.96 4.16 -4.37
N LEU A 187 -26.53 2.91 -4.29
CA LEU A 187 -25.77 2.25 -5.35
C LEU A 187 -26.65 1.77 -6.51
N ARG A 188 -27.98 1.77 -6.35
CA ARG A 188 -28.93 1.12 -7.27
C ARG A 188 -28.57 -0.34 -7.54
N LEU A 189 -28.15 -1.05 -6.49
CA LEU A 189 -27.82 -2.47 -6.52
C LEU A 189 -28.85 -3.26 -5.72
N PRO A 190 -29.24 -4.48 -6.13
CA PRO A 190 -30.08 -5.33 -5.31
C PRO A 190 -29.41 -5.62 -3.95
N LEU A 191 -30.16 -5.48 -2.86
CA LEU A 191 -29.65 -5.70 -1.50
C LEU A 191 -28.99 -7.07 -1.35
N ALA A 192 -29.55 -8.12 -1.96
CA ALA A 192 -28.99 -9.46 -1.94
C ALA A 192 -27.57 -9.54 -2.55
N VAL A 193 -27.31 -8.80 -3.63
CA VAL A 193 -25.98 -8.76 -4.28
C VAL A 193 -24.97 -8.04 -3.38
N LEU A 194 -25.37 -6.92 -2.77
CA LEU A 194 -24.49 -6.18 -1.87
C LEU A 194 -24.21 -6.95 -0.57
N ALA A 195 -25.21 -7.66 -0.03
CA ALA A 195 -25.08 -8.52 1.14
C ALA A 195 -24.19 -9.74 0.86
N ALA A 196 -24.36 -10.40 -0.29
CA ALA A 196 -23.49 -11.50 -0.70
C ALA A 196 -22.03 -11.06 -0.85
N ALA A 197 -21.79 -9.85 -1.33
CA ALA A 197 -20.45 -9.27 -1.44
C ALA A 197 -19.84 -8.84 -0.08
N ASN A 198 -20.66 -8.70 0.97
CA ASN A 198 -20.23 -8.24 2.29
C ASN A 198 -20.82 -9.10 3.42
N PRO A 199 -20.43 -10.39 3.52
CA PRO A 199 -21.03 -11.34 4.46
C PRO A 199 -20.79 -10.98 5.94
N SER A 200 -19.84 -10.07 6.22
CA SER A 200 -19.55 -9.58 7.57
C SER A 200 -20.59 -8.60 8.12
N PHE A 201 -21.53 -8.12 7.29
CA PHE A 201 -22.55 -7.18 7.70
C PHE A 201 -23.95 -7.81 7.66
N ASP A 202 -24.68 -7.68 8.76
CA ASP A 202 -26.09 -8.00 8.79
C ASP A 202 -26.88 -6.90 8.07
N SER A 203 -27.80 -7.29 7.20
CA SER A 203 -28.70 -6.39 6.47
C SER A 203 -29.56 -5.48 7.36
N SER A 204 -29.82 -5.89 8.61
CA SER A 204 -30.71 -5.21 9.55
C SER A 204 -29.98 -4.22 10.49
N ILE A 205 -28.65 -4.31 10.57
CA ILE A 205 -27.86 -3.56 11.54
C ILE A 205 -27.23 -2.32 10.88
N LEU A 206 -27.16 -1.22 11.65
CA LEU A 206 -26.43 -0.03 11.23
C LEU A 206 -24.93 -0.33 11.12
N LEU A 207 -24.34 0.04 9.99
CA LEU A 207 -22.93 -0.23 9.73
C LEU A 207 -22.07 0.66 10.64
N PRO A 208 -21.02 0.10 11.30
CA PRO A 208 -20.17 0.88 12.18
C PRO A 208 -19.29 1.86 11.41
N GLN A 209 -19.04 3.02 12.00
CA GLN A 209 -18.15 4.02 11.43
C GLN A 209 -16.74 3.45 11.27
N GLY A 210 -16.09 3.73 10.14
CA GLY A 210 -14.76 3.21 9.80
C GLY A 210 -14.76 1.80 9.21
N ALA A 211 -15.90 1.09 9.19
CA ALA A 211 -16.00 -0.18 8.48
C ALA A 211 -15.82 0.00 6.97
N ARG A 212 -15.39 -1.09 6.33
CA ARG A 212 -15.08 -1.16 4.91
C ARG A 212 -16.19 -1.94 4.20
N LEU A 213 -16.92 -1.26 3.33
CA LEU A 213 -17.96 -1.84 2.48
C LEU A 213 -17.38 -2.06 1.08
N TYR A 214 -17.30 -3.31 0.63
CA TYR A 214 -16.94 -3.62 -0.74
C TYR A 214 -18.15 -3.41 -1.67
N VAL A 215 -17.94 -2.62 -2.71
CA VAL A 215 -18.95 -2.30 -3.73
C VAL A 215 -18.63 -3.11 -4.98
N PRO A 216 -19.37 -4.18 -5.28
CA PRO A 216 -19.11 -4.99 -6.46
C PRO A 216 -19.34 -4.16 -7.73
N ARG A 217 -18.57 -4.46 -8.80
CA ARG A 217 -18.85 -3.87 -10.11
C ARG A 217 -20.25 -4.29 -10.54
N ARG A 218 -21.02 -3.36 -11.09
CA ARG A 218 -22.23 -3.68 -11.83
C ARG A 218 -21.81 -4.40 -13.12
N SER A 219 -21.58 -5.71 -13.03
CA SER A 219 -21.55 -6.57 -14.20
C SER A 219 -22.88 -6.35 -14.91
N GLY A 220 -22.85 -6.17 -16.23
CA GLY A 220 -24.00 -5.78 -17.04
C GLY A 220 -25.10 -6.83 -17.00
N ILE A 221 -25.82 -6.92 -15.88
CA ILE A 221 -27.15 -7.50 -15.79
C ILE A 221 -27.97 -6.60 -16.71
N ASN A 222 -28.08 -7.02 -17.97
CA ASN A 222 -29.07 -6.54 -18.90
C ASN A 222 -30.42 -6.80 -18.22
N LEU A 223 -30.92 -5.80 -17.50
CA LEU A 223 -32.31 -5.75 -17.07
C LEU A 223 -33.11 -5.61 -18.37
N ARG A 224 -33.49 -6.76 -18.94
CA ARG A 224 -34.60 -6.84 -19.90
C ARG A 224 -35.90 -6.72 -19.13
#